data_AF-A0A512NP65-F1
#
_entry.id   AF-A0A512NP65-F1
#
_cell.length_a   1.000
_cell.length_b   1.000
_cell.length_c   1.000
_cell.angle_alpha   90.00
_cell.angle_beta   90.00
_cell.angle_gamma   90.00
#
_symmetry.space_group_name_H-M   'P 1'
#
loop_
_entity.id
_entity.type
_entity.pdbx_description
1 polymer ?
#
loop_
_entity_poly.entity_id
_entity_poly.type
_entity_poly.pdbx_seq_one_letter_code
_entity_poly.pdbx_strand_id
1 'polypeptide(L)'
;MAIQLSPEQQRWLEAQVAAGHFASLEQAVAVAVADLMAMAPDDLDWAKPLVDEAAAELDRGEGLPHDEAIARIHTVLDRQR
;
A
#
# COMPACT_ATOMS: atom_id res chain seq x y z
N MET A 1 -21.46 -10.56 19.99
CA MET A 1 -20.95 -9.18 20.10
C MET A 1 -21.88 -8.28 19.31
N ALA A 2 -22.28 -7.12 19.84
CA ALA A 2 -23.12 -6.16 19.12
C ALA A 2 -22.29 -4.91 18.84
N ILE A 3 -22.01 -4.62 17.56
CA ILE A 3 -21.40 -3.38 17.12
C ILE A 3 -22.52 -2.57 16.44
N GLN A 4 -22.72 -1.33 16.86
CA GLN A 4 -23.59 -0.41 16.15
C GLN A 4 -22.78 0.36 15.12
N LEU A 5 -23.14 0.18 13.85
CA LEU A 5 -22.63 0.99 12.75
C LEU A 5 -23.31 2.35 12.76
N SER A 6 -22.61 3.37 12.23
CA SER A 6 -23.28 4.63 11.94
C SER A 6 -24.34 4.43 10.86
N PRO A 7 -25.39 5.25 10.81
CA PRO A 7 -26.41 5.16 9.76
C PRO A 7 -25.86 5.31 8.33
N GLU A 8 -24.70 5.95 8.18
CA GLU A 8 -24.01 6.05 6.90
C GLU A 8 -23.28 4.75 6.54
N GLN A 9 -22.52 4.19 7.48
CA GLN A 9 -21.80 2.92 7.29
C GLN A 9 -22.76 1.77 6.98
N GLN A 10 -23.89 1.72 7.68
CA GLN A 10 -24.91 0.71 7.45
C GLN A 10 -25.49 0.83 6.04
N ARG A 11 -25.94 2.02 5.62
CA ARG A 11 -26.47 2.23 4.26
C ARG A 11 -25.45 1.90 3.18
N TRP A 12 -24.19 2.24 3.39
CA TRP A 12 -23.13 1.92 2.44
C TRP A 12 -22.92 0.40 2.30
N LEU A 13 -22.84 -0.34 3.41
CA LEU A 13 -22.69 -1.80 3.38
C LEU A 13 -23.91 -2.51 2.80
N GLU A 14 -25.13 -2.06 3.12
CA GLU A 14 -26.37 -2.57 2.55
C GLU A 14 -26.38 -2.43 1.02
N ALA A 15 -25.89 -1.30 0.49
CA ALA A 15 -25.74 -1.11 -0.95
C ALA A 15 -24.72 -2.09 -1.58
N GLN A 16 -23.63 -2.42 -0.87
CA GLN A 16 -22.65 -3.41 -1.37
C GLN A 16 -23.23 -4.84 -1.38
N VAL A 17 -24.05 -5.19 -0.39
CA VAL A 17 -24.77 -6.46 -0.36
C VAL A 17 -25.80 -6.53 -1.50
N ALA A 18 -26.58 -5.45 -1.71
CA ALA A 18 -27.55 -5.38 -2.80
C ALA A 18 -26.89 -5.45 -4.19
N ALA A 19 -25.67 -4.93 -4.32
CA ALA A 19 -24.85 -5.05 -5.53
C ALA A 19 -24.22 -6.44 -5.73
N GLY A 20 -24.34 -7.34 -4.75
CA GLY A 20 -23.80 -8.71 -4.80
C GLY A 20 -22.30 -8.81 -4.48
N HIS A 21 -21.67 -7.75 -3.97
CA HIS A 21 -20.27 -7.81 -3.54
C HIS A 21 -20.08 -8.63 -2.26
N PHE A 22 -21.11 -8.68 -1.42
CA PHE A 22 -21.14 -9.49 -0.20
C PHE A 22 -22.49 -10.22 -0.08
N ALA A 23 -22.46 -11.41 0.50
CA ALA A 23 -23.64 -12.24 0.77
C ALA A 23 -24.46 -11.76 1.97
N SER A 24 -23.85 -11.04 2.92
CA SER A 24 -24.57 -10.43 4.04
C SER A 24 -23.78 -9.24 4.63
N LEU A 25 -24.46 -8.47 5.49
CA LEU A 25 -23.84 -7.36 6.22
C LEU A 25 -22.71 -7.88 7.14
N GLU A 26 -22.94 -9.02 7.80
CA GLU A 26 -21.95 -9.66 8.68
C GLU A 26 -20.71 -10.10 7.90
N GLN A 27 -20.88 -10.64 6.69
CA GLN A 27 -19.74 -10.98 5.85
C GLN A 27 -18.94 -9.74 5.47
N ALA A 28 -19.62 -8.65 5.10
CA ALA A 28 -18.96 -7.40 4.72
C ALA A 28 -18.16 -6.80 5.88
N VAL A 29 -18.71 -6.83 7.11
CA VAL A 29 -18.00 -6.40 8.32
C VAL A 29 -16.82 -7.32 8.64
N ALA A 30 -17.00 -8.64 8.51
CA ALA A 30 -15.92 -9.61 8.77
C ALA A 30 -14.73 -9.40 7.82
N VAL A 31 -14.99 -9.12 6.53
CA VAL A 31 -13.95 -8.78 5.55
C VAL A 31 -13.24 -7.49 5.94
N ALA A 32 -13.98 -6.42 6.26
CA ALA A 32 -13.37 -5.14 6.65
C ALA A 32 -12.48 -5.26 7.90
N VAL A 33 -12.88 -6.06 8.88
CA VAL A 33 -12.08 -6.32 10.08
C VAL A 33 -10.85 -7.17 9.74
N ALA A 34 -10.99 -8.20 8.91
CA ALA A 34 -9.88 -9.04 8.48
C ALA A 34 -8.83 -8.23 7.70
N ASP A 35 -9.28 -7.34 6.81
CA ASP A 35 -8.40 -6.43 6.07
C ASP A 35 -7.68 -5.49 7.02
N LEU A 36 -8.37 -4.90 7.99
CA LEU A 36 -7.74 -4.04 9.00
C LEU A 36 -6.72 -4.79 9.86
N MET A 37 -6.97 -6.07 10.18
CA MET A 37 -6.02 -6.92 10.90
C MET A 37 -4.80 -7.30 10.04
N ALA A 38 -5.01 -7.47 8.74
CA ALA A 38 -3.95 -7.80 7.77
C ALA A 38 -3.13 -6.57 7.35
N MET A 39 -3.69 -5.37 7.50
CA MET A 39 -2.95 -4.11 7.49
C MET A 39 -2.05 -4.08 8.73
N ALA A 40 -0.93 -4.80 8.66
CA ALA A 40 0.22 -4.44 9.47
C ALA A 40 0.50 -2.95 9.19
N PRO A 41 0.93 -2.16 10.19
CA PRO A 41 1.56 -0.90 9.85
C PRO A 41 2.61 -1.24 8.79
N ASP A 42 2.56 -0.57 7.64
CA ASP A 42 3.63 -0.56 6.63
C ASP A 42 4.84 0.08 7.30
N ASP A 43 5.38 -0.60 8.30
CA ASP A 43 6.64 -0.26 8.89
C ASP A 43 7.65 -0.74 7.87
N LEU A 44 8.00 0.17 6.97
CA LEU A 44 9.12 0.06 6.04
C LEU A 44 10.46 -0.02 6.81
N ASP A 45 10.48 -0.64 7.99
CA ASP A 45 11.62 -0.99 8.83
C ASP A 45 12.72 -1.67 8.01
N TRP A 46 12.33 -2.56 7.10
CA TRP A 46 13.26 -3.22 6.18
C TRP A 46 14.00 -2.23 5.27
N ALA A 47 13.38 -1.07 4.96
CA ALA A 47 13.95 -0.06 4.08
C ALA A 47 14.85 0.93 4.82
N LYS A 48 14.68 1.09 6.14
CA LYS A 48 15.49 1.99 6.99
C LYS A 48 17.01 1.83 6.74
N PRO A 49 17.61 0.63 6.83
CA PRO A 49 19.05 0.48 6.59
C PRO A 49 19.46 0.82 5.14
N LEU A 50 18.59 0.59 4.15
CA LEU A 50 18.88 0.91 2.74
C LEU A 50 18.85 2.42 2.48
N VAL A 51 17.94 3.14 3.15
CA VAL A 51 17.87 4.60 3.09
C VAL A 51 19.08 5.23 3.78
N ASP A 52 19.49 4.69 4.93
CA ASP A 52 20.67 5.15 5.66
C ASP A 52 21.95 4.97 4.82
N GLU A 53 22.08 3.83 4.14
CA GLU A 53 23.19 3.55 3.22
C GLU A 53 23.19 4.55 2.04
N ALA A 54 22.06 4.73 1.38
CA ALA A 54 21.92 5.67 0.27
C ALA A 54 22.22 7.12 0.70
N ALA A 55 21.79 7.54 1.89
CA ALA A 55 22.11 8.86 2.42
C ALA A 55 23.63 9.03 2.64
N ALA A 56 24.30 8.00 3.16
CA ALA A 56 25.74 8.02 3.33
C ALA A 56 26.50 8.05 2.00
N GLU A 57 26.01 7.38 0.95
CA GLU A 57 26.55 7.47 -0.42
C GLU A 57 26.44 8.90 -0.99
N LEU A 58 25.29 9.55 -0.79
CA LEU A 58 25.08 10.94 -1.20
C LEU A 58 26.04 11.90 -0.51
N ASP A 59 26.26 11.74 0.80
CA ASP A 59 27.21 12.55 1.57
C ASP A 59 28.67 12.38 1.10
N ARG A 60 29.01 11.20 0.56
CA ARG A 60 30.32 10.93 -0.08
C ARG A 60 30.42 11.45 -1.52
N GLY A 61 29.34 12.00 -2.07
CA GLY A 61 29.28 12.49 -3.44
C GLY A 61 29.15 11.37 -4.48
N GLU A 62 28.70 10.19 -4.08
CA GLU A 62 28.49 9.02 -4.96
C GLU A 62 27.14 9.07 -5.69
N GLY A 63 26.35 10.10 -5.44
CA GLY A 63 25.08 10.36 -6.12
C GLY A 63 25.26 10.68 -7.61
N LEU A 64 24.23 10.33 -8.40
CA LEU A 64 24.16 10.63 -9.83
C LEU A 64 23.14 11.77 -10.07
N PRO A 65 23.36 12.65 -11.06
CA PRO A 65 22.33 13.57 -11.53
C PRO A 65 21.08 12.83 -11.97
N HIS A 66 19.91 13.41 -11.69
CA HIS A 66 18.61 12.79 -11.99
C HIS A 66 18.48 12.35 -13.45
N ASP A 67 18.80 13.25 -14.40
CA ASP A 67 18.67 12.97 -15.83
C ASP A 67 19.56 11.81 -16.28
N GLU A 68 20.75 11.68 -15.68
CA GLU A 68 21.68 10.59 -15.94
C GLU A 68 21.15 9.25 -15.38
N ALA A 69 20.62 9.26 -14.16
CA ALA A 69 20.01 8.08 -13.55
C ALA A 69 18.83 7.56 -14.38
N ILE A 70 17.94 8.44 -14.84
CA ILE A 70 16.79 8.09 -15.67
C ILE A 70 17.24 7.53 -17.03
N ALA A 71 18.20 8.18 -17.70
CA ALA A 71 18.73 7.68 -18.98
C ALA A 71 19.33 6.27 -18.85
N ARG A 72 20.01 5.98 -17.73
CA ARG A 72 20.58 4.67 -17.44
C ARG A 72 19.50 3.61 -17.22
N ILE A 73 18.43 3.93 -16.50
CA ILE A 73 17.29 3.03 -16.30
C ILE A 73 16.65 2.67 -17.64
N HIS A 74 16.35 3.65 -18.49
CA HIS A 74 15.79 3.40 -19.83
C HIS A 74 16.70 2.50 -20.67
N THR A 75 18.00 2.77 -20.65
CA THR A 75 18.98 1.95 -21.37
C THR A 75 18.97 0.49 -20.92
N VAL A 76 18.80 0.22 -19.62
CA VAL A 76 18.71 -1.16 -19.09
C VAL A 76 17.41 -1.83 -19.53
N LEU A 77 16.29 -1.12 -19.42
CA LEU A 77 14.97 -1.65 -19.80
C LEU A 77 14.88 -1.98 -21.29
N ASP A 78 15.46 -1.13 -22.14
CA ASP A 78 15.46 -1.35 -23.60
C ASP A 78 16.29 -2.56 -24.03
N ARG A 79 17.32 -2.95 -23.24
CA ARG A 79 18.12 -4.16 -23.51
C ARG A 79 17.44 -5.47 -23.12
N GLN A 80 16.41 -5.41 -22.28
CA GLN A 80 15.69 -6.59 -21.80
C GLN A 80 14.45 -6.91 -22.65
N ARG A 81 14.21 -6.13 -23.71
CA ARG A 81 13.04 -6.20 -24.59
C ARG A 81 13.40 -6.75 -25.96
#